data_AF-A0A7K7AIM7-F1
#
_entry.id   AF-A0A7K7AIM7-F1
#
_cell.length_a   1.000
_cell.length_b   1.000
_cell.length_c   1.000
_cell.angle_alpha   90.00
_cell.angle_beta   90.00
_cell.angle_gamma   90.00
#
_symmetry.space_group_name_H-M   'P 1'
#
loop_
_entity.id
_entity.type
_entity.pdbx_description
1 polymer ?
#
loop_
_entity_poly.entity_id
_entity_poly.type
_entity_poly.pdbx_seq_one_letter_code
_entity_poly.pdbx_strand_id
1 'polypeptide(L)'
;QHEKEDLQEKLKLREHLSQTASKSEATSNLSKNIDLEMKQLQCKLKNSNNEITKQSTTIKSLKNEVQEKEEQMQELQVKISRMERDLNMKRHLIEDLRSRLKSNQENEKIYNETLQSLERKVKAVTEDCSKKKTSIDSLKQRLNVATKEKSQYEQLYHKAKNELEKKHLKLTNLESKMIETECAMTALETTASQQLHGLAKQSGQALETVQKRLLLANDRLEEFTVFVKALTSELQHSVQELRTKIKQAKRNGEAQKCKRSLSQECVQRAQSLAASILNVSKTDLEEILEVEDDEETAKTKMESEKDKEWLHYIQKLLEAQ
;
A
#
# COMPACT_ATOMS: atom_id res chain seq x y z
N GLN A 1 53.64 2.46 -143.28
CA GLN A 1 55.02 2.53 -143.82
C GLN A 1 55.88 1.31 -143.42
N HIS A 2 55.31 0.11 -143.14
CA HIS A 2 56.12 -1.09 -142.91
C HIS A 2 55.45 -2.39 -143.45
N GLU A 3 54.14 -2.38 -143.69
CA GLU A 3 53.42 -3.49 -144.37
C GLU A 3 53.36 -3.37 -145.90
N LYS A 4 53.80 -2.23 -146.48
CA LYS A 4 53.81 -2.02 -147.94
C LYS A 4 55.15 -2.39 -148.61
N GLU A 5 56.21 -2.58 -147.81
CA GLU A 5 57.55 -2.99 -148.27
C GLU A 5 57.74 -4.52 -148.24
N ASP A 6 57.11 -5.24 -147.29
CA ASP A 6 57.20 -6.70 -147.19
C ASP A 6 56.46 -7.44 -148.33
N LEU A 7 55.43 -6.81 -148.92
CA LEU A 7 54.73 -7.33 -150.11
C LEU A 7 55.47 -7.07 -151.42
N GLN A 8 56.46 -6.17 -151.44
CA GLN A 8 57.29 -5.89 -152.63
C GLN A 8 58.59 -6.71 -152.63
N GLU A 9 59.04 -7.15 -151.45
CA GLU A 9 60.20 -8.05 -151.29
C GLU A 9 59.84 -9.52 -151.57
N LYS A 10 58.60 -9.96 -151.25
CA LYS A 10 58.13 -11.31 -151.63
C LYS A 10 57.81 -11.50 -153.11
N LEU A 11 57.69 -10.41 -153.89
CA LEU A 11 57.52 -10.48 -155.35
C LEU A 11 58.84 -10.41 -156.13
N LYS A 12 59.97 -10.05 -155.49
CA LYS A 12 61.30 -9.91 -156.12
C LYS A 12 62.26 -11.09 -155.89
N LEU A 13 61.90 -12.05 -155.03
CA LEU A 13 62.66 -13.30 -154.83
C LEU A 13 62.14 -14.49 -155.65
N ARG A 14 61.25 -14.22 -156.63
CA ARG A 14 60.72 -15.22 -157.56
C ARG A 14 60.96 -14.86 -159.02
N GLU A 15 62.17 -14.38 -159.29
CA GLU A 15 62.73 -14.17 -160.62
C GLU A 15 64.14 -14.82 -160.58
N HIS A 16 64.51 -15.59 -161.61
CA HIS A 16 65.87 -16.13 -161.85
C HIS A 16 66.29 -17.54 -161.37
N LEU A 17 65.49 -18.57 -161.68
CA LEU A 17 65.95 -19.94 -162.02
C LEU A 17 64.82 -20.57 -162.85
N SER A 18 64.88 -20.87 -164.15
CA SER A 18 66.01 -21.18 -165.02
C SER A 18 65.59 -21.02 -166.49
N GLN A 19 66.43 -20.33 -167.29
CA GLN A 19 66.53 -20.44 -168.75
C GLN A 19 67.82 -21.22 -169.08
N THR A 20 67.91 -21.81 -170.29
CA THR A 20 69.04 -22.55 -170.94
C THR A 20 69.22 -24.04 -170.57
N ALA A 21 69.51 -25.00 -171.45
CA ALA A 21 69.73 -25.03 -172.90
C ALA A 21 69.53 -26.45 -173.48
N SER A 22 69.21 -26.44 -174.78
CA SER A 22 69.06 -27.44 -175.83
C SER A 22 69.87 -28.78 -175.87
N LYS A 23 69.20 -29.78 -176.49
CA LYS A 23 69.66 -30.86 -177.42
C LYS A 23 70.46 -32.07 -176.88
N SER A 24 69.85 -33.26 -176.81
CA SER A 24 69.71 -34.27 -177.89
C SER A 24 69.19 -35.60 -177.32
N GLU A 25 68.15 -36.17 -177.98
CA GLU A 25 67.62 -37.56 -178.00
C GLU A 25 67.73 -38.42 -176.71
N ALA A 26 66.67 -38.88 -176.04
CA ALA A 26 65.42 -39.45 -176.53
C ALA A 26 64.25 -39.16 -175.58
N THR A 27 63.17 -38.62 -176.14
CA THR A 27 61.99 -38.05 -175.49
C THR A 27 60.87 -39.07 -175.26
N SER A 28 60.54 -39.34 -173.98
CA SER A 28 59.24 -39.92 -173.55
C SER A 28 59.01 -39.88 -172.02
N ASN A 29 60.08 -39.82 -171.21
CA ASN A 29 59.99 -40.11 -169.76
C ASN A 29 59.88 -38.90 -168.80
N LEU A 30 59.95 -37.64 -169.26
CA LEU A 30 60.04 -36.46 -168.36
C LEU A 30 58.69 -35.81 -167.98
N SER A 31 57.66 -35.90 -168.83
CA SER A 31 56.32 -35.32 -168.59
C SER A 31 55.56 -36.00 -167.43
N LYS A 32 55.92 -37.25 -167.11
CA LYS A 32 55.31 -38.01 -166.00
C LYS A 32 55.76 -37.53 -164.61
N ASN A 33 56.92 -36.87 -164.51
CA ASN A 33 57.52 -36.48 -163.23
C ASN A 33 56.85 -35.22 -162.64
N ILE A 34 56.68 -34.17 -163.45
CA ILE A 34 55.99 -32.93 -163.05
C ILE A 34 54.52 -33.21 -162.69
N ASP A 35 53.86 -34.11 -163.41
CA ASP A 35 52.48 -34.53 -163.13
C ASP A 35 52.36 -35.31 -161.80
N LEU A 36 53.40 -36.06 -161.42
CA LEU A 36 53.50 -36.73 -160.12
C LEU A 36 53.68 -35.73 -158.97
N GLU A 37 54.51 -34.71 -159.14
CA GLU A 37 54.74 -33.66 -158.13
C GLU A 37 53.50 -32.76 -157.94
N MET A 38 52.80 -32.42 -159.03
CA MET A 38 51.53 -31.70 -158.99
C MET A 38 50.45 -32.50 -158.26
N LYS A 39 50.34 -33.81 -158.51
CA LYS A 39 49.43 -34.71 -157.76
C LYS A 39 49.81 -34.83 -156.29
N GLN A 40 51.10 -34.90 -155.97
CA GLN A 40 51.57 -34.94 -154.58
C GLN A 40 51.23 -33.64 -153.83
N LEU A 41 51.44 -32.48 -154.46
CA LEU A 41 51.05 -31.18 -153.91
C LEU A 41 49.54 -31.05 -153.78
N GLN A 42 48.77 -31.54 -154.75
CA GLN A 42 47.31 -31.57 -154.70
C GLN A 42 46.80 -32.47 -153.55
N CYS A 43 47.43 -33.63 -153.32
CA CYS A 43 47.15 -34.49 -152.16
C CYS A 43 47.52 -33.79 -150.83
N LYS A 44 48.67 -33.12 -150.74
CA LYS A 44 49.07 -32.36 -149.54
C LYS A 44 48.10 -31.21 -149.25
N LEU A 45 47.67 -30.48 -150.27
CA LEU A 45 46.69 -29.40 -150.14
C LEU A 45 45.34 -29.95 -149.68
N LYS A 46 44.86 -31.06 -150.26
CA LYS A 46 43.62 -31.72 -149.86
C LYS A 46 43.68 -32.21 -148.41
N ASN A 47 44.79 -32.82 -148.00
CA ASN A 47 45.00 -33.26 -146.62
C ASN A 47 45.05 -32.09 -145.64
N SER A 48 45.79 -31.02 -145.99
CA SER A 48 45.83 -29.78 -145.20
C SER A 48 44.44 -29.15 -145.07
N ASN A 49 43.66 -29.10 -146.16
CA ASN A 49 42.30 -28.55 -146.16
C ASN A 49 41.33 -29.38 -145.30
N ASN A 50 41.46 -30.70 -145.30
CA ASN A 50 40.69 -31.58 -144.42
C ASN A 50 41.06 -31.35 -142.95
N GLU A 51 42.35 -31.20 -142.65
CA GLU A 51 42.83 -30.91 -141.30
C GLU A 51 42.37 -29.52 -140.83
N ILE A 52 42.42 -28.49 -141.69
CA ILE A 52 41.86 -27.16 -141.41
C ILE A 52 40.37 -27.24 -141.11
N THR A 53 39.62 -28.04 -141.88
CA THR A 53 38.17 -28.22 -141.66
C THR A 53 37.92 -28.87 -140.30
N LYS A 54 38.69 -29.92 -139.95
CA LYS A 54 38.61 -30.59 -138.65
C LYS A 54 38.96 -29.64 -137.50
N GLN A 55 40.04 -28.88 -137.63
CA GLN A 55 40.45 -27.88 -136.66
C GLN A 55 39.38 -26.78 -136.52
N SER A 56 38.77 -26.32 -137.62
CA SER A 56 37.68 -25.35 -137.60
C SER A 56 36.45 -25.85 -136.85
N THR A 57 36.05 -27.12 -137.06
CA THR A 57 34.95 -27.74 -136.29
C THR A 57 35.30 -27.88 -134.81
N THR A 58 36.55 -28.19 -134.48
CA THR A 58 37.05 -28.30 -133.10
C THR A 58 37.03 -26.93 -132.42
N ILE A 59 37.53 -25.89 -133.08
CA ILE A 59 37.50 -24.51 -132.59
C ILE A 59 36.06 -24.05 -132.35
N LYS A 60 35.13 -24.38 -133.25
CA LYS A 60 33.71 -24.04 -133.08
C LYS A 60 33.11 -24.74 -131.86
N SER A 61 33.41 -26.03 -131.66
CA SER A 61 32.99 -26.78 -130.47
C SER A 61 33.54 -26.17 -129.19
N LEU A 62 34.84 -25.88 -129.15
CA LEU A 62 35.50 -25.26 -127.99
C LEU A 62 34.95 -23.87 -127.70
N LYS A 63 34.63 -23.08 -128.74
CA LYS A 63 34.02 -21.76 -128.59
C LYS A 63 32.63 -21.86 -127.95
N ASN A 64 31.81 -22.81 -128.38
CA ASN A 64 30.50 -23.08 -127.77
C ASN A 64 30.67 -23.51 -126.30
N GLU A 65 31.62 -24.41 -126.01
CA GLU A 65 31.90 -24.85 -124.65
C GLU A 65 32.36 -23.70 -123.74
N VAL A 66 33.24 -22.82 -124.22
CA VAL A 66 33.65 -21.60 -123.49
C VAL A 66 32.46 -20.70 -123.21
N GLN A 67 31.57 -20.50 -124.18
CA GLN A 67 30.36 -19.71 -123.97
C GLN A 67 29.42 -20.32 -122.92
N GLU A 68 29.17 -21.63 -122.99
CA GLU A 68 28.36 -22.34 -121.98
C GLU A 68 28.98 -22.23 -120.58
N LYS A 69 30.31 -22.30 -120.47
CA LYS A 69 31.02 -22.11 -119.20
C LYS A 69 30.93 -20.68 -118.67
N GLU A 70 30.97 -19.68 -119.54
CA GLU A 70 30.79 -18.27 -119.17
C GLU A 70 29.38 -18.01 -118.63
N GLU A 71 28.35 -18.55 -119.29
CA GLU A 71 26.95 -18.47 -118.84
C GLU A 71 26.78 -19.18 -117.47
N GLN A 72 27.32 -20.40 -117.32
CA GLN A 72 27.33 -21.12 -116.04
C GLN A 72 28.05 -20.33 -114.94
N MET A 73 29.17 -19.67 -115.26
CA MET A 73 29.92 -18.85 -114.32
C MET A 73 29.10 -17.63 -113.87
N GLN A 74 28.39 -16.97 -114.78
CA GLN A 74 27.50 -15.85 -114.47
C GLN A 74 26.33 -16.29 -113.57
N GLU A 75 25.69 -17.43 -113.86
CA GLU A 75 24.63 -17.98 -113.01
C GLU A 75 25.13 -18.28 -111.58
N LEU A 76 26.30 -18.92 -111.47
CA LEU A 76 26.94 -19.19 -110.18
C LEU A 76 27.29 -17.90 -109.44
N GLN A 77 27.78 -16.87 -110.14
CA GLN A 77 28.09 -15.57 -109.56
C GLN A 77 26.84 -14.92 -108.93
N VAL A 78 25.70 -14.94 -109.65
CA VAL A 78 24.43 -14.43 -109.10
C VAL A 78 23.97 -15.23 -107.89
N LYS A 79 24.13 -16.57 -107.92
CA LYS A 79 23.80 -17.44 -106.80
C LYS A 79 24.67 -17.13 -105.58
N ILE A 80 25.97 -16.89 -105.76
CA ILE A 80 26.91 -16.47 -104.70
C ILE A 80 26.44 -15.14 -104.09
N SER A 81 26.19 -14.12 -104.90
CA SER A 81 25.74 -12.81 -104.40
C SER A 81 24.40 -12.87 -103.66
N ARG A 82 23.49 -13.77 -104.05
CA ARG A 82 22.25 -14.03 -103.29
C ARG A 82 22.55 -14.69 -101.94
N MET A 83 23.42 -15.69 -101.90
CA MET A 83 23.79 -16.38 -100.66
C MET A 83 24.55 -15.45 -99.69
N GLU A 84 25.41 -14.56 -100.19
CA GLU A 84 26.14 -13.58 -99.37
C GLU A 84 25.19 -12.64 -98.62
N ARG A 85 24.13 -12.15 -99.30
CA ARG A 85 23.09 -11.33 -98.66
C ARG A 85 22.33 -12.08 -97.58
N ASP A 86 21.94 -13.33 -97.85
CA ASP A 86 21.26 -14.19 -96.86
C ASP A 86 22.15 -14.47 -95.64
N LEU A 87 23.42 -14.80 -95.86
CA LEU A 87 24.41 -14.99 -94.80
C LEU A 87 24.59 -13.72 -93.95
N ASN A 88 24.64 -12.55 -94.59
CA ASN A 88 24.74 -11.29 -93.89
C ASN A 88 23.50 -11.02 -93.02
N MET A 89 22.29 -11.21 -93.56
CA MET A 89 21.04 -11.05 -92.79
C MET A 89 20.96 -12.02 -91.61
N LYS A 90 21.33 -13.30 -91.81
CA LYS A 90 21.39 -14.30 -90.74
C LYS A 90 22.41 -13.93 -89.66
N ARG A 91 23.56 -13.37 -90.03
CA ARG A 91 24.57 -12.89 -89.08
C ARG A 91 24.01 -11.77 -88.20
N HIS A 92 23.31 -10.79 -88.77
CA HIS A 92 22.66 -9.72 -88.00
C HIS A 92 21.60 -10.28 -87.05
N LEU A 93 20.74 -11.18 -87.53
CA LEU A 93 19.72 -11.82 -86.68
C LEU A 93 20.35 -12.59 -85.50
N ILE A 94 21.45 -13.31 -85.72
CA ILE A 94 22.17 -14.02 -84.67
C ILE A 94 22.72 -13.05 -83.64
N GLU A 95 23.28 -11.91 -84.05
CA GLU A 95 23.83 -10.92 -83.14
C GLU A 95 22.73 -10.24 -82.30
N ASP A 96 21.58 -9.91 -82.92
CA ASP A 96 20.42 -9.39 -82.21
C ASP A 96 19.83 -10.41 -81.20
N LEU A 97 19.85 -11.70 -81.54
CA LEU A 97 19.43 -12.75 -80.60
C LEU A 97 20.44 -12.93 -79.45
N ARG A 98 21.74 -12.80 -79.71
CA ARG A 98 22.78 -12.84 -78.68
C ARG A 98 22.68 -11.66 -77.71
N SER A 99 22.45 -10.45 -78.21
CA SER A 99 22.30 -9.26 -77.37
C SER A 99 21.05 -9.36 -76.48
N ARG A 100 19.92 -9.81 -77.04
CA ARG A 100 18.69 -10.11 -76.27
C ARG A 100 18.92 -11.18 -75.21
N LEU A 101 19.62 -12.27 -75.54
CA LEU A 101 19.95 -13.32 -74.57
C LEU A 101 20.78 -12.77 -73.40
N LYS A 102 21.81 -11.97 -73.70
CA LYS A 102 22.66 -11.35 -72.67
C LYS A 102 21.88 -10.40 -71.77
N SER A 103 21.00 -9.57 -72.34
CA SER A 103 20.11 -8.70 -71.56
C SER A 103 19.16 -9.50 -70.67
N ASN A 104 18.61 -10.61 -71.18
CA ASN A 104 17.72 -11.46 -70.39
C ASN A 104 18.45 -12.14 -69.23
N GLN A 105 19.69 -12.59 -69.43
CA GLN A 105 20.52 -13.17 -68.36
C GLN A 105 20.82 -12.15 -67.25
N GLU A 106 21.12 -10.90 -67.60
CA GLU A 106 21.32 -9.84 -66.59
C GLU A 106 20.00 -9.52 -65.84
N ASN A 107 18.88 -9.46 -66.56
CA ASN A 107 17.57 -9.27 -65.93
C ASN A 107 17.25 -10.42 -64.95
N GLU A 108 17.50 -11.67 -65.35
CA GLU A 108 17.32 -12.84 -64.49
C GLU A 108 18.17 -12.75 -63.22
N LYS A 109 19.43 -12.30 -63.34
CA LYS A 109 20.30 -12.05 -62.19
C LYS A 109 19.72 -10.99 -61.24
N ILE A 110 19.25 -9.86 -61.78
CA ILE A 110 18.62 -8.79 -60.99
C ILE A 110 17.34 -9.29 -60.29
N TYR A 111 16.51 -10.07 -60.98
CA TYR A 111 15.31 -10.67 -60.39
C TYR A 111 15.65 -11.64 -59.28
N ASN A 112 16.67 -12.50 -59.46
CA ASN A 112 17.13 -13.43 -58.44
C ASN A 112 17.69 -12.70 -57.20
N GLU A 113 18.48 -11.65 -57.38
CA GLU A 113 18.99 -10.83 -56.26
C GLU A 113 17.84 -10.16 -55.49
N THR A 114 16.85 -9.63 -56.22
CA THR A 114 15.65 -9.01 -55.64
C THR A 114 14.81 -10.04 -54.88
N LEU A 115 14.61 -11.22 -55.45
CA LEU A 115 13.89 -12.33 -54.81
C LEU A 115 14.56 -12.73 -53.49
N GLN A 116 15.88 -12.94 -53.49
CA GLN A 116 16.62 -13.28 -52.28
C GLN A 116 16.53 -12.17 -51.21
N SER A 117 16.54 -10.90 -51.62
CA SER A 117 16.34 -9.76 -50.71
C SER A 117 14.96 -9.79 -50.05
N LEU A 118 13.91 -10.06 -50.84
CA LEU A 118 12.55 -10.19 -50.33
C LEU A 118 12.39 -11.41 -49.40
N GLU A 119 12.98 -12.56 -49.74
CA GLU A 119 12.97 -13.74 -48.87
C GLU A 119 13.63 -13.46 -47.52
N ARG A 120 14.77 -12.75 -47.49
CA ARG A 120 15.41 -12.33 -46.25
C ARG A 120 14.52 -11.42 -45.41
N LYS A 121 13.83 -10.45 -46.04
CA LYS A 121 12.87 -9.57 -45.36
C LYS A 121 11.69 -10.34 -44.79
N VAL A 122 11.13 -11.29 -45.55
CA VAL A 122 10.03 -12.15 -45.09
C VAL A 122 10.46 -12.96 -43.87
N LYS A 123 11.62 -13.61 -43.91
CA LYS A 123 12.16 -14.36 -42.77
C LYS A 123 12.32 -13.49 -41.52
N ALA A 124 12.93 -12.31 -41.67
CA ALA A 124 13.10 -11.37 -40.55
C ALA A 124 11.76 -10.94 -39.94
N VAL A 125 10.77 -10.61 -40.78
CA VAL A 125 9.42 -10.22 -40.32
C VAL A 125 8.69 -11.38 -39.64
N THR A 126 8.83 -12.61 -40.16
CA THR A 126 8.25 -13.81 -39.55
C THR A 126 8.84 -14.08 -38.15
N GLU A 127 10.17 -13.99 -38.02
CA GLU A 127 10.84 -14.14 -36.72
C GLU A 127 10.40 -13.07 -35.72
N ASP A 128 10.33 -11.81 -36.14
CA ASP A 128 9.87 -10.72 -35.29
C ASP A 128 8.39 -10.85 -34.90
N CYS A 129 7.54 -11.35 -35.80
CA CYS A 129 6.15 -11.68 -35.50
C CYS A 129 6.06 -12.78 -34.43
N SER A 130 6.88 -13.83 -34.55
CA SER A 130 6.98 -14.90 -33.55
C SER A 130 7.42 -14.38 -32.18
N LYS A 131 8.46 -13.53 -32.12
CA LYS A 131 8.92 -12.90 -30.87
C LYS A 131 7.84 -12.01 -30.24
N LYS A 132 7.11 -11.24 -31.05
CA LYS A 132 5.99 -10.43 -30.56
C LYS A 132 4.87 -11.32 -30.02
N LYS A 133 4.57 -12.45 -30.68
CA LYS A 133 3.56 -13.40 -30.22
C LYS A 133 3.89 -13.97 -28.84
N THR A 134 5.14 -14.40 -28.62
CA THR A 134 5.56 -14.92 -27.30
C THR A 134 5.52 -13.84 -26.21
N SER A 135 5.92 -12.61 -26.52
CA SER A 135 5.79 -11.47 -25.61
C SER A 135 4.34 -11.16 -25.23
N ILE A 136 3.43 -11.18 -26.21
CA ILE A 136 1.99 -11.02 -25.99
C ILE A 136 1.44 -12.13 -25.09
N ASP A 137 1.84 -13.38 -25.30
CA ASP A 137 1.37 -14.50 -24.48
C ASP A 137 1.87 -14.41 -23.03
N SER A 138 3.13 -13.99 -22.83
CA SER A 138 3.66 -13.69 -21.49
C SER A 138 2.89 -12.57 -20.79
N LEU A 139 2.56 -11.50 -21.51
CA LEU A 139 1.74 -10.39 -20.99
C LEU A 139 0.33 -10.85 -20.62
N LYS A 140 -0.32 -11.68 -21.45
CA LYS A 140 -1.63 -12.26 -21.15
C LYS A 140 -1.60 -13.13 -19.90
N GLN A 141 -0.55 -13.94 -19.73
CA GLN A 141 -0.39 -14.76 -18.52
C GLN A 141 -0.26 -13.89 -17.28
N ARG A 142 0.58 -12.85 -17.31
CA ARG A 142 0.74 -11.91 -16.19
C ARG A 142 -0.57 -11.17 -15.87
N LEU A 143 -1.29 -10.74 -16.90
CA LEU A 143 -2.60 -10.10 -16.73
C LEU A 143 -3.59 -11.04 -16.02
N ASN A 144 -3.66 -12.31 -16.44
CA ASN A 144 -4.54 -13.29 -15.82
C ASN A 144 -4.20 -13.53 -14.34
N VAL A 145 -2.92 -13.58 -13.99
CA VAL A 145 -2.49 -13.70 -12.58
C VAL A 145 -2.93 -12.47 -11.78
N ALA A 146 -2.63 -11.27 -12.27
CA ALA A 146 -3.02 -10.01 -11.62
C ALA A 146 -4.54 -9.88 -11.45
N THR A 147 -5.34 -10.34 -12.43
CA THR A 147 -6.81 -10.36 -12.32
C THR A 147 -7.29 -11.31 -11.21
N LYS A 148 -6.68 -12.49 -11.07
CA LYS A 148 -7.02 -13.45 -10.00
C LYS A 148 -6.64 -12.89 -8.62
N GLU A 149 -5.45 -12.33 -8.48
CA GLU A 149 -5.00 -11.69 -7.23
C GLU A 149 -5.89 -10.51 -6.84
N LYS A 150 -6.25 -9.65 -7.80
CA LYS A 150 -7.19 -8.55 -7.57
C LYS A 150 -8.51 -9.07 -7.00
N SER A 151 -9.08 -10.10 -7.62
CA SER A 151 -10.33 -10.72 -7.14
C SER A 151 -10.20 -11.30 -5.73
N GLN A 152 -9.06 -11.90 -5.39
CA GLN A 152 -8.79 -12.41 -4.04
C GLN A 152 -8.71 -11.27 -3.01
N TYR A 153 -8.01 -10.18 -3.32
CA TYR A 153 -7.93 -9.02 -2.42
C TYR A 153 -9.27 -8.33 -2.24
N GLU A 154 -10.09 -8.22 -3.29
CA GLU A 154 -11.46 -7.71 -3.18
C GLU A 154 -12.32 -8.57 -2.24
N GLN A 155 -12.22 -9.89 -2.33
CA GLN A 155 -12.93 -10.80 -1.41
C GLN A 155 -12.47 -10.63 0.04
N LEU A 156 -11.16 -10.55 0.28
CA LEU A 156 -10.61 -10.31 1.61
C LEU A 156 -11.03 -8.96 2.18
N TYR A 157 -11.01 -7.91 1.34
CA TYR A 157 -11.49 -6.58 1.72
C TYR A 157 -12.96 -6.60 2.14
N HIS A 158 -13.84 -7.22 1.36
CA HIS A 158 -15.25 -7.34 1.72
C HIS A 158 -15.46 -8.11 3.01
N LYS A 159 -14.71 -9.20 3.23
CA LYS A 159 -14.76 -9.96 4.49
C LYS A 159 -14.34 -9.12 5.69
N ALA A 160 -13.19 -8.44 5.59
CA ALA A 160 -12.68 -7.58 6.65
C ALA A 160 -13.63 -6.41 6.95
N LYS A 161 -14.20 -5.78 5.92
CA LYS A 161 -15.22 -4.73 6.06
C LYS A 161 -16.44 -5.23 6.83
N ASN A 162 -16.99 -6.38 6.46
CA ASN A 162 -18.15 -6.98 7.13
C ASN A 162 -17.85 -7.34 8.60
N GLU A 163 -16.64 -7.83 8.89
CA GLU A 163 -16.21 -8.11 10.27
C GLU A 163 -16.07 -6.83 11.10
N LEU A 164 -15.51 -5.77 10.50
CA LEU A 164 -15.39 -4.45 11.14
C LEU A 164 -16.77 -3.87 11.46
N GLU A 165 -17.71 -3.89 10.52
CA GLU A 165 -19.09 -3.41 10.74
C GLU A 165 -19.78 -4.19 11.88
N LYS A 166 -19.60 -5.51 11.94
CA LYS A 166 -20.12 -6.33 13.05
C LYS A 166 -19.49 -5.97 14.40
N LYS A 167 -18.19 -5.68 14.43
CA LYS A 167 -17.49 -5.26 15.65
C LYS A 167 -17.92 -3.88 16.09
N HIS A 168 -18.08 -2.95 15.15
CA HIS A 168 -18.61 -1.62 15.41
C HIS A 168 -20.00 -1.67 16.04
N LEU A 169 -20.92 -2.45 15.46
CA LEU A 169 -22.27 -2.64 16.03
C LEU A 169 -22.24 -3.21 17.46
N LYS A 170 -21.36 -4.19 17.72
CA LYS A 170 -21.19 -4.77 19.07
C LYS A 170 -20.65 -3.74 20.06
N LEU A 171 -19.70 -2.92 19.63
CA LEU A 171 -19.09 -1.88 20.44
C LEU A 171 -20.14 -0.81 20.81
N THR A 172 -20.91 -0.31 19.84
CA THR A 172 -21.99 0.65 20.09
C THR A 172 -23.06 0.10 21.07
N ASN A 173 -23.41 -1.19 20.96
CA ASN A 173 -24.33 -1.82 21.92
C ASN A 173 -23.73 -1.90 23.33
N LEU A 174 -22.44 -2.23 23.46
CA LEU A 174 -21.77 -2.24 24.75
C LEU A 174 -21.63 -0.85 25.36
N GLU A 175 -21.35 0.17 24.55
CA GLU A 175 -21.34 1.58 24.98
C GLU A 175 -22.71 2.00 25.51
N SER A 176 -23.81 1.68 24.81
CA SER A 176 -25.17 1.95 25.29
C SER A 176 -25.42 1.29 26.65
N LYS A 177 -25.07 0.01 26.81
CA LYS A 177 -25.22 -0.71 28.07
C LYS A 177 -24.36 -0.12 29.18
N MET A 178 -23.15 0.31 28.87
CA MET A 178 -22.26 0.95 29.83
C MET A 178 -22.90 2.25 30.36
N ILE A 179 -23.40 3.10 29.45
CA ILE A 179 -24.10 4.34 29.81
C ILE A 179 -25.34 4.03 30.66
N GLU A 180 -26.16 3.06 30.28
CA GLU A 180 -27.32 2.64 31.08
C GLU A 180 -26.93 2.18 32.49
N THR A 181 -25.87 1.38 32.62
CA THR A 181 -25.38 0.92 33.93
C THR A 181 -24.81 2.05 34.77
N GLU A 182 -24.12 3.02 34.15
CA GLU A 182 -23.59 4.21 34.82
C GLU A 182 -24.72 5.11 35.32
N CYS A 183 -25.76 5.32 34.51
CA CYS A 183 -26.98 6.00 34.93
C CYS A 183 -27.69 5.28 36.09
N ALA A 184 -27.80 3.95 36.03
CA ALA A 184 -28.40 3.17 37.12
C ALA A 184 -27.57 3.24 38.41
N MET A 185 -26.24 3.19 38.29
CA MET A 185 -25.31 3.28 39.41
C MET A 185 -25.38 4.66 40.08
N THR A 186 -25.31 5.74 39.31
CA THR A 186 -25.43 7.12 39.83
C THR A 186 -26.79 7.36 40.51
N ALA A 187 -27.89 6.80 39.98
CA ALA A 187 -29.20 6.86 40.62
C ALA A 187 -29.24 6.10 41.96
N LEU A 188 -28.63 4.90 42.02
CA LEU A 188 -28.49 4.12 43.25
C LEU A 188 -27.63 4.85 44.29
N GLU A 189 -26.48 5.39 43.91
CA GLU A 189 -25.60 6.17 44.78
C GLU A 189 -26.31 7.40 45.35
N THR A 190 -27.08 8.10 44.51
CA THR A 190 -27.88 9.25 44.93
C THR A 190 -28.95 8.83 45.94
N THR A 191 -29.65 7.72 45.68
CA THR A 191 -30.69 7.20 46.57
C THR A 191 -30.11 6.75 47.92
N ALA A 192 -28.98 6.03 47.90
CA ALA A 192 -28.29 5.61 49.11
C ALA A 192 -27.79 6.80 49.93
N SER A 193 -27.22 7.82 49.26
CA SER A 193 -26.78 9.06 49.91
C SER A 193 -27.93 9.81 50.57
N GLN A 194 -29.08 9.91 49.91
CA GLN A 194 -30.29 10.52 50.47
C GLN A 194 -30.82 9.74 51.68
N GLN A 195 -30.85 8.40 51.61
CA GLN A 195 -31.27 7.55 52.72
C GLN A 195 -30.34 7.68 53.93
N LEU A 196 -29.03 7.61 53.73
CA LEU A 196 -28.04 7.79 54.80
C LEU A 196 -28.15 9.19 55.42
N HIS A 197 -28.30 10.24 54.60
CA HIS A 197 -28.50 11.59 55.11
C HIS A 197 -29.79 11.72 55.94
N GLY A 198 -30.89 11.10 55.47
CA GLY A 198 -32.16 11.06 56.20
C GLY A 198 -32.05 10.36 57.55
N LEU A 199 -31.38 9.20 57.60
CA LEU A 199 -31.13 8.45 58.84
C LEU A 199 -30.21 9.23 59.80
N ALA A 200 -29.13 9.82 59.28
CA ALA A 200 -28.23 10.66 60.08
C ALA A 200 -28.98 11.84 60.71
N LYS A 201 -29.86 12.51 59.95
CA LYS A 201 -30.71 13.59 60.46
C LYS A 201 -31.68 13.11 61.55
N GLN A 202 -32.40 12.01 61.34
CA GLN A 202 -33.33 11.46 62.32
C GLN A 202 -32.61 11.03 63.61
N SER A 203 -31.48 10.33 63.48
CA SER A 203 -30.69 9.91 64.63
C SER A 203 -30.14 11.11 65.42
N GLY A 204 -29.67 12.17 64.73
CA GLY A 204 -29.24 13.41 65.36
C GLY A 204 -30.37 14.10 66.14
N GLN A 205 -31.57 14.20 65.56
CA GLN A 205 -32.74 14.76 66.24
C GLN A 205 -33.19 13.94 67.45
N ALA A 206 -33.17 12.60 67.34
CA ALA A 206 -33.47 11.71 68.46
C ALA A 206 -32.45 11.86 69.59
N LEU A 207 -31.16 11.90 69.27
CA LEU A 207 -30.08 12.10 70.23
C LEU A 207 -30.21 13.47 70.93
N GLU A 208 -30.48 14.54 70.18
CA GLU A 208 -30.68 15.89 70.74
C GLU A 208 -31.87 15.91 71.71
N THR A 209 -32.96 15.21 71.38
CA THR A 209 -34.14 15.10 72.24
C THR A 209 -33.83 14.34 73.53
N VAL A 210 -33.10 13.22 73.44
CA VAL A 210 -32.66 12.45 74.61
C VAL A 210 -31.71 13.29 75.48
N GLN A 211 -30.76 14.00 74.86
CA GLN A 211 -29.84 14.88 75.57
C GLN A 211 -30.60 16.00 76.32
N LYS A 212 -31.60 16.63 75.70
CA LYS A 212 -32.46 17.62 76.36
C LYS A 212 -33.21 17.03 77.56
N ARG A 213 -33.77 15.82 77.43
CA ARG A 213 -34.45 15.13 78.54
C ARG A 213 -33.48 14.76 79.66
N LEU A 214 -32.27 14.33 79.32
CA LEU A 214 -31.23 14.02 80.29
C LEU A 214 -30.83 15.25 81.09
N LEU A 215 -30.61 16.39 80.42
CA LEU A 215 -30.32 17.67 81.09
C LEU A 215 -31.45 18.04 82.06
N LEU A 216 -32.71 18.01 81.62
CA LEU A 216 -33.86 18.30 82.48
C LEU A 216 -33.98 17.34 83.68
N ALA A 217 -33.65 16.06 83.48
CA ALA A 217 -33.64 15.09 84.57
C ALA A 217 -32.49 15.35 85.56
N ASN A 218 -31.33 15.77 85.06
CA ASN A 218 -30.18 16.14 85.87
C ASN A 218 -30.48 17.41 86.69
N ASP A 219 -31.12 18.41 86.08
CA ASP A 219 -31.57 19.62 86.78
C ASP A 219 -32.52 19.27 87.94
N ARG A 220 -33.48 18.35 87.71
CA ARG A 220 -34.38 17.85 88.76
C ARG A 220 -33.66 17.06 89.86
N LEU A 221 -32.62 16.30 89.52
CA LEU A 221 -31.79 15.61 90.51
C LEU A 221 -31.04 16.63 91.36
N GLU A 222 -30.50 17.69 90.76
CA GLU A 222 -29.85 18.77 91.49
C GLU A 222 -30.84 19.48 92.44
N GLU A 223 -32.05 19.80 91.96
CA GLU A 223 -33.13 20.35 92.80
C GLU A 223 -33.48 19.43 93.98
N PHE A 224 -33.58 18.11 93.73
CA PHE A 224 -33.84 17.13 94.78
C PHE A 224 -32.68 17.05 95.78
N THR A 225 -31.43 17.08 95.31
CA THR A 225 -30.24 17.12 96.15
C THR A 225 -30.25 18.37 97.04
N VAL A 226 -30.58 19.54 96.49
CA VAL A 226 -30.73 20.78 97.27
C VAL A 226 -31.86 20.64 98.30
N PHE A 227 -33.01 20.09 97.91
CA PHE A 227 -34.13 19.85 98.82
C PHE A 227 -33.75 18.90 99.97
N VAL A 228 -33.08 17.78 99.69
CA VAL A 228 -32.63 16.84 100.73
C VAL A 228 -31.60 17.48 101.64
N LYS A 229 -30.66 18.28 101.11
CA LYS A 229 -29.70 19.06 101.93
C LYS A 229 -30.43 20.03 102.86
N ALA A 230 -31.42 20.77 102.34
CA ALA A 230 -32.22 21.71 103.12
C ALA A 230 -33.05 20.99 104.20
N LEU A 231 -33.76 19.91 103.84
CA LEU A 231 -34.56 19.12 104.77
C LEU A 231 -33.72 18.50 105.88
N THR A 232 -32.53 17.98 105.54
CA THR A 232 -31.60 17.41 106.52
C THR A 232 -31.11 18.50 107.49
N SER A 233 -30.82 19.69 106.98
CA SER A 233 -30.39 20.83 107.80
C SER A 233 -31.52 21.33 108.72
N GLU A 234 -32.75 21.43 108.22
CA GLU A 234 -33.92 21.84 109.00
C GLU A 234 -34.26 20.80 110.08
N LEU A 235 -34.20 19.51 109.75
CA LEU A 235 -34.41 18.44 110.72
C LEU A 235 -33.33 18.48 111.81
N GLN A 236 -32.07 18.68 111.45
CA GLN A 236 -30.98 18.84 112.41
C GLN A 236 -31.24 20.05 113.31
N HIS A 237 -31.63 21.19 112.75
CA HIS A 237 -31.94 22.40 113.50
C HIS A 237 -33.12 22.18 114.46
N SER A 238 -34.20 21.56 114.00
CA SER A 238 -35.36 21.21 114.81
C SER A 238 -35.03 20.25 115.95
N VAL A 239 -34.21 19.21 115.70
CA VAL A 239 -33.72 18.30 116.74
C VAL A 239 -32.88 19.04 117.77
N GLN A 240 -31.99 19.93 117.33
CA GLN A 240 -31.21 20.77 118.23
C GLN A 240 -32.12 21.69 119.07
N GLU A 241 -33.11 22.33 118.45
CA GLU A 241 -34.08 23.19 119.13
C GLU A 241 -34.95 22.42 120.14
N LEU A 242 -35.38 21.21 119.80
CA LEU A 242 -36.07 20.31 120.73
C LEU A 242 -35.17 19.90 121.90
N ARG A 243 -33.90 19.57 121.64
CA ARG A 243 -32.93 19.25 122.69
C ARG A 243 -32.68 20.45 123.60
N THR A 244 -32.56 21.68 123.06
CA THR A 244 -32.41 22.89 123.90
C THR A 244 -33.66 23.21 124.70
N LYS A 245 -34.86 23.05 124.12
CA LYS A 245 -36.14 23.18 124.85
C LYS A 245 -36.30 22.13 125.94
N ILE A 246 -35.91 20.88 125.69
CA ILE A 246 -35.88 19.82 126.71
C ILE A 246 -34.89 20.18 127.82
N LYS A 247 -33.70 20.69 127.48
CA LYS A 247 -32.71 21.17 128.45
C LYS A 247 -33.27 22.32 129.30
N GLN A 248 -33.92 23.31 128.68
CA GLN A 248 -34.59 24.41 129.39
C GLN A 248 -35.76 23.92 130.25
N ALA A 249 -36.57 22.98 129.76
CA ALA A 249 -37.68 22.40 130.51
C ALA A 249 -37.20 21.58 131.71
N LYS A 250 -36.07 20.86 131.58
CA LYS A 250 -35.41 20.19 132.70
C LYS A 250 -34.83 21.18 133.71
N ARG A 251 -34.11 22.23 133.28
CA ARG A 251 -33.67 23.33 134.16
C ARG A 251 -34.85 23.97 134.91
N ASN A 252 -35.95 24.22 134.22
CA ASN A 252 -37.17 24.76 134.83
C ASN A 252 -37.86 23.75 135.78
N GLY A 253 -37.79 22.45 135.49
CA GLY A 253 -38.29 21.37 136.36
C GLY A 253 -37.46 21.17 137.63
N GLU A 254 -36.15 21.34 137.55
CA GLU A 254 -35.23 21.34 138.68
C GLU A 254 -35.38 22.62 139.52
N ALA A 255 -35.55 23.78 138.87
CA ALA A 255 -35.93 25.04 139.53
C ALA A 255 -37.32 24.95 140.20
N GLN A 256 -38.24 24.15 139.67
CA GLN A 256 -39.57 23.90 140.28
C GLN A 256 -39.50 22.93 141.47
N LYS A 257 -38.55 21.98 141.50
CA LYS A 257 -38.31 21.12 142.67
C LYS A 257 -37.70 21.89 143.85
N CYS A 258 -36.91 22.92 143.60
CA CYS A 258 -36.39 23.83 144.65
C CYS A 258 -37.44 24.84 145.18
N LYS A 259 -38.55 25.08 144.49
CA LYS A 259 -39.58 26.07 144.89
C LYS A 259 -40.51 25.64 146.02
N ARG A 260 -40.43 24.40 146.53
CA ARG A 260 -41.42 23.86 147.49
C ARG A 260 -41.06 23.92 148.97
N SER A 261 -39.90 24.43 149.38
CA SER A 261 -39.47 24.30 150.79
C SER A 261 -38.98 25.56 151.52
N LEU A 262 -38.89 26.76 150.92
CA LEU A 262 -38.42 27.95 151.65
C LEU A 262 -39.12 29.25 151.22
N SER A 263 -39.47 30.09 152.20
CA SER A 263 -40.19 31.36 152.07
C SER A 263 -39.54 32.33 151.06
N GLN A 264 -40.27 32.61 149.98
CA GLN A 264 -39.88 33.37 148.77
C GLN A 264 -39.36 34.79 149.04
N GLU A 265 -39.76 35.41 150.15
CA GLU A 265 -39.36 36.77 150.50
C GLU A 265 -37.94 36.87 151.07
N CYS A 266 -37.42 35.83 151.74
CA CYS A 266 -36.12 35.89 152.39
C CYS A 266 -34.97 35.70 151.39
N VAL A 267 -35.14 34.77 150.43
CA VAL A 267 -34.15 34.51 149.38
C VAL A 267 -34.04 35.69 148.41
N GLN A 268 -35.16 36.31 148.04
CA GLN A 268 -35.15 37.50 147.17
C GLN A 268 -34.50 38.70 147.87
N ARG A 269 -34.71 38.88 149.18
CA ARG A 269 -34.05 39.95 149.94
C ARG A 269 -32.53 39.71 150.06
N ALA A 270 -32.10 38.46 150.25
CA ALA A 270 -30.69 38.09 150.28
C ALA A 270 -30.00 38.24 148.90
N GLN A 271 -30.66 37.83 147.82
CA GLN A 271 -30.15 38.00 146.45
C GLN A 271 -30.10 39.48 146.04
N SER A 272 -31.12 40.28 146.37
CA SER A 272 -31.10 41.73 146.13
C SER A 272 -30.03 42.44 146.94
N LEU A 273 -29.78 42.01 148.19
CA LEU A 273 -28.68 42.53 149.00
C LEU A 273 -27.31 42.12 148.41
N ALA A 274 -27.14 40.87 147.98
CA ALA A 274 -25.91 40.38 147.35
C ALA A 274 -25.62 41.08 146.01
N ALA A 275 -26.63 41.27 145.15
CA ALA A 275 -26.53 42.02 143.91
C ALA A 275 -26.14 43.50 144.17
N SER A 276 -26.71 44.10 145.21
CA SER A 276 -26.38 45.48 145.62
C SER A 276 -25.00 45.61 146.26
N ILE A 277 -24.50 44.59 146.96
CA ILE A 277 -23.15 44.59 147.57
C ILE A 277 -22.07 44.33 146.50
N LEU A 278 -22.33 43.42 145.57
CA LEU A 278 -21.37 42.99 144.54
C LEU A 278 -21.46 43.84 143.25
N ASN A 279 -22.35 44.84 143.22
CA ASN A 279 -22.58 45.75 142.09
C ASN A 279 -22.77 45.03 140.74
N VAL A 280 -23.48 43.90 140.78
CA VAL A 280 -23.84 43.07 139.61
C VAL A 280 -25.34 43.06 139.44
N SER A 281 -25.84 42.92 138.21
CA SER A 281 -27.28 42.84 137.99
C SER A 281 -27.82 41.52 138.56
N LYS A 282 -29.13 41.51 138.88
CA LYS A 282 -29.79 40.30 139.39
C LYS A 282 -29.66 39.12 138.43
N THR A 283 -29.64 39.38 137.13
CA THR A 283 -29.48 38.40 136.06
C THR A 283 -28.05 37.83 136.02
N ASP A 284 -27.04 38.68 136.19
CA ASP A 284 -25.63 38.24 136.19
C ASP A 284 -25.32 37.39 137.42
N LEU A 285 -25.94 37.72 138.57
CA LEU A 285 -25.83 36.90 139.79
C LEU A 285 -26.51 35.53 139.61
N GLU A 286 -27.56 35.45 138.80
CA GLU A 286 -28.30 34.21 138.49
C GLU A 286 -27.51 33.32 137.50
N GLU A 287 -26.76 33.92 136.56
CA GLU A 287 -25.84 33.22 135.64
C GLU A 287 -24.57 32.69 136.36
N ILE A 288 -24.02 33.43 137.33
CA ILE A 288 -22.85 32.97 138.14
C ILE A 288 -23.24 31.85 139.12
N LEU A 289 -24.50 31.80 139.55
CA LEU A 289 -25.04 30.77 140.43
C LEU A 289 -25.61 29.55 139.68
N GLU A 290 -25.66 29.57 138.33
CA GLU A 290 -25.90 28.36 137.54
C GLU A 290 -24.68 27.43 137.70
N VAL A 291 -24.75 26.50 138.65
CA VAL A 291 -23.92 25.29 138.60
C VAL A 291 -24.45 24.47 137.43
N GLU A 292 -23.81 24.60 136.27
CA GLU A 292 -24.05 23.67 135.17
C GLU A 292 -23.67 22.26 135.62
N ASP A 293 -24.59 21.31 135.47
CA ASP A 293 -24.27 19.89 135.60
C ASP A 293 -23.32 19.50 134.45
N ASP A 294 -22.02 19.43 134.75
CA ASP A 294 -20.95 19.09 133.81
C ASP A 294 -21.21 17.76 133.08
N GLU A 295 -21.97 16.83 133.67
CA GLU A 295 -22.30 15.55 133.06
C GLU A 295 -23.39 15.67 131.96
N GLU A 296 -24.39 16.54 132.16
CA GLU A 296 -25.46 16.76 131.16
C GLU A 296 -24.98 17.66 130.00
N THR A 297 -24.07 18.60 130.26
CA THR A 297 -23.45 19.41 129.19
C THR A 297 -22.47 18.61 128.32
N ALA A 298 -21.75 17.64 128.89
CA ALA A 298 -20.89 16.73 128.13
C ALA A 298 -21.71 15.77 127.24
N LYS A 299 -22.82 15.25 127.75
CA LYS A 299 -23.69 14.33 127.00
C LYS A 299 -24.37 15.00 125.80
N THR A 300 -24.83 16.23 125.98
CA THR A 300 -25.43 17.04 124.90
C THR A 300 -24.41 17.44 123.82
N LYS A 301 -23.15 17.70 124.19
CA LYS A 301 -22.06 17.93 123.21
C LYS A 301 -21.76 16.68 122.38
N MET A 302 -21.62 15.51 123.01
CA MET A 302 -21.44 14.23 122.30
C MET A 302 -22.61 13.90 121.37
N GLU A 303 -23.84 14.16 121.78
CA GLU A 303 -25.02 13.97 120.93
C GLU A 303 -25.08 14.98 119.77
N SER A 304 -24.51 16.18 119.92
CA SER A 304 -24.41 17.17 118.85
C SER A 304 -23.32 16.85 117.82
N GLU A 305 -22.22 16.21 118.25
CA GLU A 305 -21.16 15.73 117.35
C GLU A 305 -21.66 14.57 116.49
N LYS A 306 -22.42 13.63 117.07
CA LYS A 306 -23.08 12.55 116.31
C LYS A 306 -24.03 13.06 115.24
N ASP A 307 -24.79 14.13 115.52
CA ASP A 307 -25.67 14.75 114.52
C ASP A 307 -24.87 15.41 113.38
N LYS A 308 -23.70 16.00 113.67
CA LYS A 308 -22.81 16.57 112.65
C LYS A 308 -22.16 15.49 111.78
N GLU A 309 -21.74 14.38 112.38
CA GLU A 309 -21.22 13.21 111.66
C GLU A 309 -22.29 12.61 110.74
N TRP A 310 -23.54 12.55 111.22
CA TRP A 310 -24.67 12.05 110.43
C TRP A 310 -25.01 12.97 109.25
N LEU A 311 -24.99 14.30 109.45
CA LEU A 311 -25.16 15.26 108.35
C LEU A 311 -24.03 15.15 107.32
N HIS A 312 -22.79 15.01 107.78
CA HIS A 312 -21.64 14.83 106.91
C HIS A 312 -21.74 13.53 106.09
N TYR A 313 -22.25 12.45 106.70
CA TYR A 313 -22.53 11.19 106.01
C TYR A 313 -23.58 11.34 104.91
N ILE A 314 -24.68 12.05 105.16
CA ILE A 314 -25.71 12.33 104.15
C ILE A 314 -25.15 13.20 103.03
N GLN A 315 -24.37 14.22 103.35
CA GLN A 315 -23.76 15.07 102.34
C GLN A 315 -22.80 14.28 101.43
N LYS A 316 -22.01 13.37 102.01
CA LYS A 316 -21.12 12.48 101.25
C LYS A 316 -21.90 11.50 100.35
N LEU A 317 -23.07 11.03 100.78
CA LEU A 317 -23.94 10.19 99.95
C LEU A 317 -24.52 10.96 98.76
N LEU A 318 -24.86 12.23 98.95
CA LEU A 318 -25.40 13.09 97.89
C LEU A 318 -24.33 13.56 96.89
N GLU A 319 -23.06 13.64 97.31
CA GLU A 319 -21.93 14.00 96.44
C GLU A 319 -21.35 12.78 95.67
N ALA A 320 -21.77 11.56 96.02
CA ALA A 320 -21.31 10.33 95.39
C ALA A 320 -22.23 9.81 94.25
N GLN A 321 -23.31 10.53 93.93
CA GLN A 321 -24.22 10.26 92.80
C GLN A 321 -24.05 11.30 91.69
#